data_AF-A0A090S5N4-F1
#
_entry.id   AF-A0A090S5N4-F1
#
_cell.length_a   1.000
_cell.length_b   1.000
_cell.length_c   1.000
_cell.angle_alpha   90.00
_cell.angle_beta   90.00
_cell.angle_gamma   90.00
#
_symmetry.space_group_name_H-M   'P 1'
#
loop_
_entity.id
_entity.type
_entity.pdbx_description
1 polymer ?
#
loop_
_entity_poly.entity_id
_entity_poly.type
_entity_poly.pdbx_seq_one_letter_code
_entity_poly.pdbx_strand_id
1 'polypeptide(L)'
;MLDTEQRVLVEGPSKKNLMELRARTENNRVVNFEGGAELIGQFVDVKITDVFANSLRGEIVRTEKDMDLRTVISPTQMMAKTKREDELGVATFTP
;
A
#
# COMPACT_ATOMS: atom_id res chain seq x y z
N MET A 1 13.76 1.01 11.54
CA MET A 1 14.77 2.01 11.16
C MET A 1 14.20 3.37 11.48
N LEU A 2 15.03 4.31 11.91
CA LEU A 2 14.64 5.71 12.09
C LEU A 2 14.82 6.44 10.75
N ASP A 3 13.95 7.40 10.44
CA ASP A 3 14.01 8.23 9.22
C ASP A 3 13.90 7.49 7.88
N THR A 4 13.33 6.29 7.88
CA THR A 4 13.03 5.55 6.65
C THR A 4 11.53 5.55 6.35
N GLU A 5 11.18 5.57 5.07
CA GLU A 5 9.84 5.21 4.62
C GLU A 5 9.68 3.69 4.69
N GLN A 6 8.58 3.25 5.26
CA GLN A 6 8.25 1.85 5.42
C GLN A 6 6.83 1.62 4.92
N ARG A 7 6.67 0.61 4.06
CA ARG A 7 5.35 0.12 3.68
C ARG A 7 4.80 -0.71 4.82
N VAL A 8 3.60 -0.36 5.27
CA VAL A 8 2.95 -1.03 6.40
C VAL A 8 1.54 -1.44 6.05
N LEU A 9 1.10 -2.59 6.58
CA LEU A 9 -0.28 -3.03 6.51
C LEU A 9 -1.02 -2.53 7.76
N VAL A 10 -2.08 -1.75 7.56
CA VAL A 10 -2.88 -1.21 8.67
C VAL A 10 -3.82 -2.30 9.20
N GLU A 11 -3.74 -2.61 10.50
CA GLU A 11 -4.53 -3.68 11.12
C GLU A 11 -5.78 -3.17 11.84
N GLY A 12 -5.74 -1.96 12.39
CA GLY A 12 -6.84 -1.44 13.20
C GLY A 12 -6.44 -0.23 14.06
N PRO A 13 -7.31 0.21 14.97
CA PRO A 13 -6.99 1.27 15.93
C PRO A 13 -5.91 0.82 16.93
N SER A 14 -5.13 1.78 17.42
CA SER A 14 -4.14 1.57 18.47
C SER A 14 -4.82 1.23 19.79
N LYS A 15 -4.21 0.31 20.54
CA LYS A 15 -4.72 -0.08 21.87
C LYS A 15 -4.64 1.04 22.90
N LYS A 16 -3.71 1.99 22.71
CA LYS A 16 -3.44 3.06 23.68
C LYS A 16 -4.18 4.35 23.36
N ASN A 17 -4.32 4.68 22.07
CA ASN A 17 -4.96 5.90 21.60
C ASN A 17 -5.94 5.56 20.48
N LEU A 18 -7.22 5.85 20.67
CA LEU A 18 -8.26 5.60 19.65
C LEU A 18 -8.10 6.48 18.40
N MET A 19 -7.36 7.58 18.50
CA MET A 19 -7.06 8.48 17.38
C MET A 19 -5.88 8.02 16.52
N GLU A 20 -5.13 7.01 17.00
CA GLU A 20 -4.00 6.44 16.26
C GLU A 20 -4.41 5.09 15.66
N LEU A 21 -3.86 4.79 14.49
CA LEU A 21 -3.91 3.49 13.87
C LEU A 21 -2.66 2.69 14.21
N ARG A 22 -2.81 1.38 14.16
CA ARG A 22 -1.76 0.39 14.32
C ARG A 22 -1.56 -0.34 13.00
N ALA A 23 -0.31 -0.42 12.57
CA ALA A 23 0.09 -1.16 11.38
C ALA A 23 1.30 -2.06 11.65
N ARG A 24 1.58 -2.97 10.71
CA ARG A 24 2.79 -3.80 10.71
C ARG A 24 3.67 -3.54 9.50
N THR A 25 4.96 -3.40 9.76
CA THR A 25 6.00 -3.41 8.71
C THR A 25 6.21 -4.83 8.16
N GLU A 26 6.94 -4.96 7.06
CA GLU A 26 7.46 -6.23 6.53
C GLU A 26 8.19 -7.10 7.59
N ASN A 27 8.97 -6.46 8.48
CA ASN A 27 9.71 -7.13 9.55
C ASN A 27 8.84 -7.41 10.79
N ASN A 28 7.52 -7.42 10.65
CA ASN A 28 6.52 -7.68 11.70
C ASN A 28 6.61 -6.73 12.93
N ARG A 29 7.25 -5.56 12.78
CA ARG A 29 7.29 -4.52 13.81
C ARG A 29 5.98 -3.73 13.82
N VAL A 30 5.54 -3.33 15.00
CA VAL A 30 4.35 -2.50 15.17
C VAL A 30 4.70 -1.04 14.95
N VAL A 31 3.91 -0.34 14.13
CA VAL A 31 3.99 1.09 13.89
C VAL A 31 2.65 1.73 14.29
N ASN A 32 2.69 2.80 15.05
CA ASN A 32 1.52 3.61 15.36
C ASN A 32 1.64 4.98 14.66
N PHE A 33 0.56 5.45 14.08
CA PHE A 33 0.50 6.74 13.39
C PHE A 33 -0.93 7.29 13.41
N GLU A 34 -1.10 8.59 13.21
CA GLU A 34 -2.42 9.22 13.12
C GLU A 34 -3.01 9.02 11.72
N GLY A 35 -4.29 8.65 11.64
CA GLY A 35 -4.96 8.41 10.36
C GLY A 35 -6.42 7.99 10.53
N GLY A 36 -7.18 8.04 9.43
CA GLY A 36 -8.59 7.66 9.41
C GLY A 36 -8.84 6.15 9.35
N ALA A 37 -9.93 5.69 9.97
CA ALA A 37 -10.29 4.27 10.06
C ALA A 37 -10.50 3.61 8.68
N GLU A 38 -10.71 4.38 7.62
CA GLU A 38 -10.79 3.92 6.23
C GLU A 38 -9.51 3.23 5.73
N LEU A 39 -8.36 3.49 6.36
CA LEU A 39 -7.07 2.91 5.98
C LEU A 39 -6.89 1.47 6.46
N ILE A 40 -7.75 0.97 7.35
CA ILE A 40 -7.65 -0.39 7.90
C ILE A 40 -7.76 -1.43 6.77
N GLY A 41 -6.81 -2.36 6.70
CA GLY A 41 -6.72 -3.39 5.67
C GLY A 41 -6.03 -2.97 4.37
N GLN A 42 -5.51 -1.74 4.32
CA GLN A 42 -4.76 -1.21 3.18
C GLN A 42 -3.26 -1.16 3.47
N PHE A 43 -2.45 -1.10 2.40
CA PHE A 43 -1.03 -0.75 2.51
C PHE A 43 -0.84 0.76 2.46
N VAL A 44 -0.03 1.28 3.37
CA VAL A 44 0.29 2.70 3.48
C VAL A 44 1.80 2.83 3.61
N ASP A 45 2.41 3.80 2.95
CA ASP A 45 3.80 4.15 3.19
C ASP A 45 3.87 5.19 4.31
N VAL A 46 4.63 4.88 5.36
CA VAL A 46 4.75 5.68 6.59
C VAL A 46 6.22 6.01 6.82
N LYS A 47 6.53 7.27 7.13
CA LYS A 47 7.87 7.70 7.55
C LYS A 47 8.02 7.48 9.04
N ILE A 48 9.04 6.74 9.46
CA ILE A 48 9.29 6.46 10.88
C ILE A 48 9.97 7.66 11.53
N THR A 49 9.27 8.30 12.47
CA THR A 49 9.76 9.49 13.20
C THR A 49 10.42 9.12 14.52
N ASP A 50 9.95 8.06 15.20
CA ASP A 50 10.51 7.63 16.49
C ASP A 50 10.53 6.11 16.63
N VAL A 51 11.50 5.63 17.41
CA VAL A 51 11.70 4.23 17.72
C VAL A 51 11.57 4.01 19.22
N PHE A 52 10.59 3.22 19.63
CA PHE A 52 10.43 2.74 21.01
C PHE A 52 10.85 1.27 21.11
N ALA A 53 10.95 0.76 22.35
CA ALA A 53 11.38 -0.62 22.63
C ALA A 53 10.58 -1.68 21.85
N ASN A 54 9.26 -1.53 21.79
CA ASN A 54 8.35 -2.52 21.19
C ASN A 54 7.49 -1.97 20.05
N SER A 55 7.69 -0.70 19.67
CA SER A 55 6.87 -0.04 18.65
C SER A 55 7.65 1.06 17.96
N LEU A 56 7.17 1.44 16.79
CA LEU A 56 7.62 2.60 16.03
C LEU A 56 6.49 3.63 16.03
N ARG A 57 6.84 4.91 15.92
CA ARG A 57 5.90 5.97 15.59
C ARG A 57 6.26 6.52 14.22
N GLY A 58 5.26 6.92 13.46
CA GLY A 58 5.48 7.52 12.16
C GLY A 58 4.33 8.38 11.69
N GLU A 59 4.53 8.95 10.51
CA GLU A 59 3.58 9.82 9.81
C GLU A 59 3.29 9.27 8.41
N ILE A 60 2.03 9.39 7.97
CA ILE A 60 1.59 8.90 6.66
C ILE A 60 2.25 9.73 5.55
N VAL A 61 2.84 9.06 4.56
CA VAL A 61 3.41 9.69 3.37
C VAL A 61 2.52 9.45 2.15
N ARG A 62 2.10 8.20 1.91
CA ARG A 62 1.28 7.80 0.76
C ARG A 62 0.27 6.73 1.15
N THR A 63 -0.94 6.81 0.59
CA THR A 63 -2.01 5.82 0.82
C THR A 63 -2.11 4.84 -0.35
N GLU A 64 -2.82 3.71 -0.17
CA GLU A 64 -3.00 2.70 -1.22
C GLU A 64 -3.56 3.28 -2.52
N LYS A 65 -4.40 4.33 -2.43
CA LYS A 65 -4.97 5.05 -3.57
C LYS A 65 -3.90 5.71 -4.44
N ASP A 66 -2.85 6.23 -3.81
CA ASP A 66 -1.74 6.89 -4.49
C ASP A 66 -0.77 5.89 -5.14
N MET A 67 -0.89 4.60 -4.76
CA MET A 67 0.03 3.53 -5.12
C MET A 67 -0.51 2.59 -6.19
N ASP A 68 -1.78 2.77 -6.61
CA ASP A 68 -2.47 1.96 -7.63
C ASP A 68 -2.33 0.43 -7.42
N LEU A 69 -2.33 -0.02 -6.15
CA LEU A 69 -2.09 -1.43 -5.81
C LEU A 69 -3.28 -2.35 -6.10
N ARG A 70 -4.51 -1.80 -6.13
CA ARG A 70 -5.75 -2.54 -6.32
C ARG A 70 -6.61 -1.90 -7.41
N THR A 71 -6.12 -1.92 -8.64
CA THR A 71 -6.91 -1.50 -9.80
C THR A 71 -7.91 -2.62 -10.16
N VAL A 72 -9.20 -2.35 -10.04
CA VAL A 72 -10.24 -3.22 -10.60
C VAL A 72 -10.25 -2.98 -12.11
N ILE A 73 -9.51 -3.80 -12.86
CA ILE A 73 -9.46 -3.68 -14.32
C ILE A 73 -10.66 -4.45 -14.90
N SER A 74 -11.47 -3.79 -15.73
CA SER A 74 -12.57 -4.48 -16.41
C SER A 74 -12.02 -5.48 -17.45
N PRO A 75 -12.73 -6.59 -17.74
CA PRO A 75 -12.32 -7.52 -18.81
C PRO A 75 -12.06 -6.80 -20.13
N THR A 76 -12.88 -5.81 -20.47
CA THR A 76 -12.72 -4.97 -21.67
C THR A 76 -11.41 -4.17 -21.65
N GLN A 77 -11.01 -3.61 -20.52
CA GLN A 77 -9.74 -2.86 -20.37
C GLN A 77 -8.52 -3.78 -20.47
N MET A 78 -8.62 -5.03 -19.98
CA MET A 78 -7.56 -6.04 -20.16
C MET A 78 -7.40 -6.44 -21.63
N MET A 79 -8.52 -6.64 -22.34
CA MET A 79 -8.50 -6.98 -23.77
C MET A 79 -7.93 -5.84 -24.62
N ALA A 80 -8.26 -4.58 -24.30
CA ALA A 80 -7.73 -3.41 -24.99
C ALA A 80 -6.21 -3.25 -24.82
N LYS A 81 -5.66 -3.51 -23.62
CA LYS A 81 -4.20 -3.49 -23.38
C LYS A 81 -3.45 -4.63 -24.06
N THR A 82 -4.12 -5.75 -24.35
CA THR A 82 -3.49 -6.97 -24.92
C THR A 82 -3.53 -6.99 -26.46
N LYS A 83 -4.23 -6.06 -27.12
CA LYS A 83 -4.35 -6.05 -28.59
C LYS A 83 -3.03 -5.65 -29.25
N ARG A 84 -2.13 -6.64 -29.44
CA ARG A 84 -1.03 -6.61 -30.41
C ARG A 84 -1.45 -7.40 -31.65
N GLU A 85 -2.52 -6.94 -32.28
CA GLU A 85 -2.97 -7.47 -33.55
C GLU A 85 -2.95 -6.33 -34.55
N ASP A 86 -2.31 -6.56 -35.69
CA ASP A 86 -2.34 -5.63 -36.82
C ASP A 86 -3.76 -5.51 -37.38
N GLU A 87 -4.02 -4.63 -38.35
CA GLU A 87 -5.37 -4.38 -38.92
C GLU A 87 -6.10 -5.66 -39.42
N LEU A 88 -5.36 -6.75 -39.62
CA LEU A 88 -5.85 -8.08 -40.03
C LEU A 88 -6.10 -9.06 -38.87
N GLY A 89 -5.94 -8.67 -37.60
CA GLY A 89 -6.17 -9.56 -36.45
C GLY A 89 -5.04 -10.56 -36.19
N VAL A 90 -3.85 -10.38 -36.78
CA VAL A 90 -2.74 -11.33 -36.70
C VAL A 90 -1.64 -10.82 -35.77
N ALA A 91 -1.24 -11.64 -34.79
CA ALA A 91 -0.07 -11.42 -33.96
C ALA A 91 1.14 -12.12 -34.59
N THR A 92 2.12 -11.36 -35.10
CA THR A 92 3.40 -11.91 -35.58
C THR A 92 4.30 -12.24 -34.40
N PHE A 93 4.63 -13.52 -34.24
CA PHE A 93 5.64 -14.01 -33.31
C PHE A 93 6.93 -14.29 -34.08
N THR A 94 7.96 -13.47 -33.86
CA THR A 94 9.34 -13.79 -34.27
C THR A 94 10.02 -14.51 -33.10
N PRO A 95 10.44 -15.79 -33.28
CA PRO A 95 11.06 -16.58 -32.22
C PRO A 95 12.39 -15.99 -31.74
#